data_AF-A0A6V7JI20-F1
#
_entry.id   AF-A0A6V7JI20-F1
#
_cell.length_a   1.000
_cell.length_b   1.000
_cell.length_c   1.000
_cell.angle_alpha   90.00
_cell.angle_beta   90.00
_cell.angle_gamma   90.00
#
_symmetry.space_group_name_H-M   'P 1'
#
loop_
_entity.id
_entity.type
_entity.pdbx_description
1 polymer ?
#
loop_
_entity_poly.entity_id
_entity_poly.type
_entity_poly.pdbx_seq_one_letter_code
_entity_poly.pdbx_strand_id
1 'polypeptide(L)' 'ILPDALETRCAKCNEKQRDGAAKIIKFMVEKKPEMWKDLMDKYDPEKKYRVKFEEEARAHGININTAN' A
#
# COMPACT_ATOMS: atom_id res chain seq x y z
N ILE A 1 7.77 -4.96 11.17
CA ILE A 1 8.21 -4.08 10.07
C ILE A 1 7.04 -3.73 9.16
N LEU A 2 6.32 -4.69 8.57
CA LEU A 2 5.18 -4.37 7.70
C LEU A 2 3.99 -3.71 8.43
N PRO A 3 3.45 -4.23 9.55
CA PRO A 3 2.34 -3.57 10.26
C PRO A 3 2.71 -2.16 10.75
N ASP A 4 3.91 -2.02 11.31
CA ASP A 4 4.50 -0.74 11.73
C ASP A 4 4.67 0.24 10.55
N ALA A 5 5.03 -0.24 9.36
CA ALA A 5 5.11 0.58 8.16
C ALA A 5 3.74 1.06 7.68
N LEU A 6 2.71 0.22 7.78
CA LEU A 6 1.32 0.58 7.45
C LEU A 6 0.77 1.60 8.47
N GLU A 7 1.04 1.40 9.76
CA GLU A 7 0.56 2.27 10.85
C GLU A 7 1.26 3.63 10.90
N THR A 8 2.60 3.63 10.78
CA THR A 8 3.42 4.83 10.99
C THR A 8 3.83 5.53 9.69
N ARG A 9 3.32 5.09 8.53
CA ARG A 9 3.83 5.46 7.20
C ARG A 9 5.33 5.19 7.04
N CYS A 10 5.77 4.11 7.69
CA CYS A 10 7.16 3.82 7.92
C CYS A 10 7.96 5.05 8.37
N ALA A 11 7.60 5.59 9.54
CA ALA A 11 8.29 6.75 10.12
C ALA A 11 9.82 6.53 10.24
N LYS A 12 10.24 5.27 10.36
CA LYS A 12 11.64 4.84 10.42
C LYS A 12 12.29 4.55 9.06
N CYS A 13 11.52 4.54 7.96
CA CYS A 13 12.06 4.37 6.62
C CYS A 13 12.71 5.66 6.11
N ASN A 14 13.86 5.51 5.44
CA ASN A 14 14.44 6.57 4.64
C ASN A 14 13.67 6.74 3.31
N GLU A 15 13.94 7.83 2.59
CA GLU A 15 13.28 8.18 1.33
C GLU A 15 13.36 7.06 0.28
N LYS A 16 14.53 6.43 0.12
CA LYS A 16 14.71 5.31 -0.83
C LYS A 16 13.83 4.10 -0.51
N GLN A 17 13.61 3.81 0.77
CA GLN A 17 12.73 2.73 1.20
C GLN A 17 11.27 3.06 0.93
N ARG A 18 10.87 4.33 1.11
CA ARG A 18 9.51 4.79 0.80
C ARG A 18 9.23 4.71 -0.70
N ASP A 19 10.17 5.16 -1.53
CA ASP A 19 10.06 5.06 -3.00
C ASP A 19 10.01 3.61 -3.47
N GLY A 20 10.85 2.74 -2.88
CA GLY A 20 10.85 1.30 -3.16
C GLY A 20 9.51 0.66 -2.80
N ALA A 21 8.96 0.98 -1.62
CA ALA A 21 7.66 0.50 -1.19
C ALA A 21 6.55 0.97 -2.14
N ALA A 22 6.54 2.24 -2.55
CA ALA A 22 5.55 2.78 -3.49
C ALA A 22 5.57 2.02 -4.84
N LYS A 23 6.76 1.71 -5.37
CA LYS A 23 6.91 0.91 -6.60
C LYS A 23 6.36 -0.52 -6.46
N ILE A 24 6.63 -1.17 -5.33
CA ILE A 24 6.15 -2.53 -5.06
C ILE A 24 4.63 -2.53 -4.91
N ILE A 25 4.09 -1.57 -4.16
CA ILE A 25 2.64 -1.42 -3.97
C ILE A 25 1.95 -1.19 -5.31
N LYS A 26 2.49 -0.29 -6.15
CA LYS A 26 2.00 -0.08 -7.52
C LYS A 26 1.91 -1.40 -8.29
N PHE A 27 3.01 -2.15 -8.31
CA PHE A 27 3.08 -3.42 -9.03
C PHE A 27 2.06 -4.44 -8.48
N MET A 28 1.97 -4.57 -7.16
CA MET A 28 1.04 -5.51 -6.53
C MET A 28 -0.43 -5.15 -6.82
N VAL A 29 -0.77 -3.87 -6.74
CA VAL A 29 -2.12 -3.39 -7.06
C VAL A 29 -2.47 -3.61 -8.54
N GLU A 30 -1.57 -3.25 -9.46
CA GLU A 30 -1.86 -3.30 -10.91
C GLU A 30 -1.73 -4.72 -11.50
N LYS A 31 -0.83 -5.55 -10.98
CA LYS A 31 -0.48 -6.86 -11.57
C LYS A 31 -0.87 -8.05 -10.71
N LYS A 32 -1.14 -7.87 -9.42
CA LYS A 32 -1.42 -8.94 -8.45
C LYS A 32 -2.55 -8.55 -7.47
N PRO A 33 -3.72 -8.10 -7.96
CA PRO A 33 -4.78 -7.54 -7.11
C PRO A 33 -5.32 -8.53 -6.05
N GLU A 34 -5.38 -9.83 -6.36
CA GLU A 34 -5.78 -10.86 -5.39
C GLU A 34 -4.76 -10.99 -4.23
N MET A 35 -3.46 -11.01 -4.55
CA MET A 35 -2.41 -11.02 -3.54
C MET A 35 -2.40 -9.73 -2.71
N TRP A 36 -2.68 -8.58 -3.34
CA TRP A 36 -2.87 -7.33 -2.62
C TRP A 36 -4.04 -7.40 -1.65
N LYS A 37 -5.18 -7.97 -2.08
CA LYS A 37 -6.34 -8.20 -1.23
C LYS A 37 -6.00 -9.10 -0.03
N ASP A 38 -5.38 -10.26 -0.26
CA ASP A 38 -5.00 -11.19 0.82
C ASP A 38 -4.04 -10.56 1.82
N LEU A 39 -3.08 -9.76 1.32
CA LEU A 39 -2.14 -9.03 2.15
C LEU A 39 -2.87 -8.02 3.05
N MET A 40 -3.80 -7.26 2.48
CA MET A 40 -4.58 -6.27 3.21
C MET A 40 -5.56 -6.93 4.19
N ASP A 41 -6.21 -8.03 3.82
CA ASP A 41 -7.11 -8.74 4.73
C ASP A 41 -6.35 -9.31 5.94
N LYS A 42 -5.07 -9.69 5.77
CA LYS A 42 -4.20 -10.16 6.85
C LYS A 42 -3.65 -9.04 7.74
N TYR A 43 -3.23 -7.92 7.17
CA TYR A 43 -2.48 -6.87 7.89
C TYR A 43 -3.26 -5.57 8.14
N ASP A 44 -4.38 -5.37 7.45
CA ASP A 44 -5.31 -4.25 7.58
C ASP A 44 -6.79 -4.74 7.53
N PRO A 45 -7.19 -5.66 8.42
CA PRO A 45 -8.55 -6.23 8.40
C PRO A 45 -9.64 -5.17 8.63
N GLU A 46 -9.31 -4.06 9.30
CA GLU A 46 -10.21 -2.93 9.55
C GLU A 46 -10.21 -1.90 8.40
N LYS A 47 -9.44 -2.14 7.33
CA LYS A 47 -9.30 -1.26 6.15
C LYS A 47 -8.87 0.18 6.49
N LYS A 48 -8.18 0.38 7.61
CA LYS A 48 -7.71 1.68 8.11
C LYS A 48 -6.60 2.27 7.25
N TYR A 49 -5.80 1.42 6.61
CA TYR A 49 -4.62 1.82 5.84
C TYR A 49 -4.88 1.80 4.33
N ARG A 50 -5.79 0.95 3.85
CA ARG A 50 -6.19 0.86 2.44
C ARG A 50 -6.57 2.21 1.85
N VAL A 51 -7.41 2.98 2.55
CA VAL A 51 -7.86 4.31 2.09
C VAL A 51 -6.68 5.27 1.95
N LYS A 52 -5.76 5.27 2.92
CA LYS A 52 -4.57 6.11 2.90
C LYS A 52 -3.59 5.72 1.79
N PHE A 53 -3.41 4.43 1.54
CA PHE A 53 -2.59 3.95 0.43
C PHE A 53 -3.21 4.30 -0.93
N GLU A 54 -4.53 4.23 -1.06
CA GLU A 54 -5.24 4.65 -2.27
C GLU A 54 -5.12 6.17 -2.53
N GLU A 55 -5.07 6.98 -1.47
CA GLU A 55 -4.79 8.42 -1.57
C GLU A 55 -3.33 8.71 -1.96
N GLU A 56 -2.36 8.09 -1.28
CA GLU A 56 -0.94 8.25 -1.59
C GLU A 56 -0.60 7.73 -2.99
N ALA A 57 -1.15 6.58 -3.38
CA ALA A 57 -0.99 6.04 -4.72
C ALA A 57 -1.53 7.02 -5.78
N ARG A 58 -2.71 7.62 -5.57
CA ARG A 58 -3.25 8.66 -6.46
C ARG A 58 -2.35 9.90 -6.51
N ALA A 59 -1.79 10.33 -5.38
CA ALA A 59 -0.82 11.43 -5.34
C ALA A 59 0.45 11.14 -6.16
N HIS A 60 0.82 9.85 -6.28
CA HIS A 60 1.93 9.38 -7.10
C HIS A 60 1.53 8.93 -8.53
N GLY A 61 0.32 9.28 -8.99
CA GLY A 61 -0.16 8.97 -10.34
C GLY A 61 -0.44 7.48 -10.58
N ILE A 62 -0.70 6.74 -9.51
CA ILE A 62 -1.07 5.32 -9.55
C ILE A 62 -2.60 5.23 -9.47
N ASN A 63 -3.22 4.76 -10.54
CA ASN A 63 -4.67 4.56 -10.60
C ASN A 63 -5.03 3.22 -9.96
N ILE A 64 -5.34 3.24 -8.67
CA ILE A 64 -5.85 2.08 -7.95
C ILE A 64 -7.35 1.95 -8.25
N ASN A 65 -7.72 1.02 -9.13
CA ASN A 65 -9.12 0.71 -9.42
C ASN A 65 -9.56 -0.48 -8.54
N THR A 66 -9.79 -0.22 -7.26
CA THR A 66 -10.31 -1.20 -6.30
C THR A 66 -11.83 -1.34 -6.43
N ALA A 67 -12.31 -1.65 -7.63
CA ALA A 67 -13.70 -2.03 -7.87
C ALA A 67 -13.75 -3.49 -8.32
N ASN A 68 -13.84 -4.39 -7.34
CA ASN A 68 -14.77 -5.54 -7.26
C ASN A 68 -14.47 -6.37 -6.01
#